data_AF-A0A7V5FT57-F1
#
_entry.id   AF-A0A7V5FT57-F1
#
_cell.length_a   1.000
_cell.length_b   1.000
_cell.length_c   1.000
_cell.angle_alpha   90.00
_cell.angle_beta   90.00
_cell.angle_gamma   90.00
#
_symmetry.space_group_name_H-M   'P 1'
#
loop_
_entity.id
_entity.type
_entity.pdbx_description
1 polymer ?
#
loop_
_entity_poly.entity_id
_entity_poly.type
_entity_poly.pdbx_seq_one_letter_code
_entity_poly.pdbx_strand_id
1 'polypeptide(L)'
;MVCSAPLQYHTRAVEGTCHFCGQKDQWYISCPEGHFICDLCHNQETMQQIEAIIFQTTSTDPFAIAEQCMDLDVLPMLGCQHTYIAGGALMAALKNEGTLQLSDDDIREVFHRTRKQAHGGYCGLTGTCGIAPALGACMAILTGSKCGTDKEQRLTMELVSRVVRAITKLTGPSCCKAY
;
A
#
# COMPACT_ATOMS: atom_id res chain seq x y z
N MET A 1 -4.09 8.28 -16.04
CA MET A 1 -3.37 9.52 -16.41
C MET A 1 -4.25 10.33 -17.36
N VAL A 2 -4.23 11.68 -17.34
CA VAL A 2 -5.11 12.50 -18.23
C VAL A 2 -4.40 13.02 -19.48
N CYS A 3 -3.23 13.67 -19.34
CA CYS A 3 -2.59 14.38 -20.46
C CYS A 3 -1.09 14.06 -20.66
N SER A 4 -0.56 13.07 -19.95
CA SER A 4 0.85 12.62 -20.05
C SER A 4 1.95 13.64 -19.77
N ALA A 5 1.59 14.85 -19.30
CA ALA A 5 2.56 15.84 -18.85
C ALA A 5 3.32 15.33 -17.60
N PRO A 6 4.62 15.62 -17.46
CA PRO A 6 5.38 15.30 -16.25
C PRO A 6 4.74 15.91 -15.00
N LEU A 7 4.57 15.11 -13.96
CA LEU A 7 3.97 15.55 -12.71
C LEU A 7 4.92 16.47 -11.91
N GLN A 8 4.34 17.45 -11.22
CA GLN A 8 5.04 18.31 -10.28
C GLN A 8 4.86 17.79 -8.87
N TYR A 9 5.95 17.77 -8.10
CA TYR A 9 5.98 17.32 -6.71
C TYR A 9 6.23 18.51 -5.79
N HIS A 10 5.42 18.64 -4.75
CA HIS A 10 5.41 19.80 -3.87
C HIS A 10 5.82 19.43 -2.44
N THR A 11 6.44 20.36 -1.74
CA THR A 11 6.73 20.24 -0.29
C THR A 11 5.61 20.83 0.58
N ARG A 12 4.64 21.50 -0.04
CA ARG A 12 3.43 22.04 0.61
C ARG A 12 2.22 21.59 -0.19
N ALA A 13 1.13 21.30 0.52
CA ALA A 13 -0.10 20.91 -0.12
C ALA A 13 -0.63 22.03 -1.04
N VAL A 14 -1.15 21.62 -2.19
CA VAL A 14 -1.92 22.47 -3.11
C VAL A 14 -3.36 21.97 -3.15
N GLU A 15 -4.31 22.90 -3.16
CA GLU A 15 -5.72 22.55 -3.34
C GLU A 15 -5.96 22.10 -4.78
N GLY A 16 -6.74 21.03 -4.93
CA GLY A 16 -7.11 20.48 -6.24
C GLY A 16 -8.49 19.87 -6.21
N THR A 17 -9.13 19.82 -7.38
CA THR A 17 -10.40 19.12 -7.58
C THR A 17 -10.18 17.94 -8.50
N CYS A 18 -10.53 16.73 -8.06
CA CYS A 18 -10.38 15.52 -8.85
C CYS A 18 -11.15 15.65 -10.18
N HIS A 19 -10.45 15.41 -11.28
CA HIS A 19 -10.97 15.49 -12.65
C HIS A 19 -12.12 14.50 -12.89
N PHE A 20 -12.11 13.34 -12.23
CA PHE A 20 -13.10 12.29 -12.47
C PHE A 20 -14.30 12.35 -11.54
N CYS A 21 -14.09 12.59 -10.23
CA CYS A 21 -15.19 12.56 -9.25
C CYS A 21 -15.56 13.92 -8.66
N GLY A 22 -14.83 14.99 -8.96
CA GLY A 22 -15.10 16.34 -8.44
C GLY A 22 -14.78 16.54 -6.95
N GLN A 23 -14.21 15.56 -6.26
CA GLN A 23 -13.79 15.71 -4.87
C GLN A 23 -12.69 16.78 -4.77
N LYS A 24 -12.86 17.71 -3.82
CA LYS A 24 -11.84 18.69 -3.44
C LYS A 24 -10.97 18.12 -2.33
N ASP A 25 -9.66 18.27 -2.47
CA ASP A 25 -8.70 17.86 -1.45
C ASP A 25 -7.36 18.60 -1.61
N GLN A 26 -6.43 18.29 -0.71
CA GLN A 26 -5.07 18.80 -0.68
C GLN A 26 -4.07 17.74 -1.18
N TRP A 27 -3.24 18.10 -2.15
CA TRP A 27 -2.33 17.18 -2.83
C TRP A 27 -0.89 17.68 -2.82
N TYR A 28 0.05 16.74 -2.88
CA TYR A 28 1.50 17.02 -3.02
C TYR A 28 2.05 16.67 -4.40
N ILE A 29 1.19 16.16 -5.28
CA ILE A 29 1.51 15.83 -6.67
C ILE A 29 0.43 16.46 -7.54
N SER A 30 0.83 17.24 -8.54
CA SER A 30 -0.11 17.89 -9.46
C SER A 30 0.35 17.79 -10.91
N CYS A 31 -0.59 17.86 -11.83
CA CYS A 31 -0.29 18.07 -13.25
C CYS A 31 -0.16 19.58 -13.52
N PRO A 32 0.86 20.04 -14.26
CA PRO A 32 0.99 21.45 -14.63
C PRO A 32 -0.20 21.96 -15.45
N GLU A 33 -0.86 21.07 -16.21
CA GLU A 33 -2.09 21.36 -16.96
C GLU A 33 -3.37 21.44 -16.08
N GLY A 34 -3.24 21.44 -14.74
CA GLY A 34 -4.36 21.60 -13.81
C GLY A 34 -5.18 20.32 -13.53
N HIS A 35 -4.75 19.17 -14.04
CA HIS A 35 -5.39 17.88 -13.73
C HIS A 35 -4.99 17.38 -12.33
N PHE A 36 -6.00 17.05 -11.53
CA PHE A 36 -5.84 16.33 -10.27
C PHE A 36 -6.65 15.03 -10.36
N ILE A 37 -6.12 13.94 -9.82
CA ILE A 37 -6.82 12.66 -9.71
C ILE A 37 -6.70 12.23 -8.26
N CYS A 38 -7.82 11.99 -7.58
CA CYS A 38 -7.75 11.50 -6.21
C CYS A 38 -7.27 10.05 -6.15
N ASP A 39 -6.70 9.63 -5.02
CA ASP A 39 -6.18 8.27 -4.83
C ASP A 39 -7.24 7.19 -5.16
N LEU A 40 -8.52 7.44 -4.88
CA LEU A 40 -9.60 6.51 -5.22
C LEU A 40 -9.72 6.32 -6.74
N CYS A 41 -9.87 7.41 -7.49
CA CYS A 41 -10.00 7.35 -8.95
C CYS A 41 -8.70 6.88 -9.62
N HIS A 42 -7.54 7.24 -9.05
CA HIS A 42 -6.24 6.83 -9.57
C HIS A 42 -6.01 5.32 -9.44
N ASN A 43 -6.44 4.73 -8.32
CA ASN A 43 -6.10 3.36 -7.98
C ASN A 43 -7.18 2.35 -8.35
N GLN A 44 -8.40 2.79 -8.72
CA GLN A 44 -9.58 1.91 -8.84
C GLN A 44 -9.35 0.67 -9.72
N GLU A 45 -8.90 0.85 -10.96
CA GLU A 45 -8.70 -0.27 -11.91
C GLU A 45 -7.58 -1.21 -11.43
N THR A 46 -6.41 -0.66 -11.11
CA THR A 46 -5.26 -1.43 -10.64
C THR A 46 -5.59 -2.22 -9.38
N MET A 47 -6.32 -1.61 -8.43
CA MET A 47 -6.70 -2.26 -7.18
C MET A 47 -7.67 -3.42 -7.38
N GLN A 48 -8.62 -3.30 -8.32
CA GLN A 48 -9.52 -4.41 -8.65
C GLN A 48 -8.76 -5.64 -9.16
N GLN A 49 -7.73 -5.44 -10.00
CA GLN A 49 -6.92 -6.54 -10.52
C GLN A 49 -6.02 -7.14 -9.43
N ILE A 50 -5.42 -6.31 -8.57
CA ILE A 50 -4.63 -6.76 -7.41
C ILE A 50 -5.50 -7.60 -6.46
N GLU A 51 -6.70 -7.12 -6.12
CA GLU A 51 -7.63 -7.84 -5.26
C GLU A 51 -8.04 -9.17 -5.89
N ALA A 52 -8.33 -9.21 -7.20
CA ALA A 52 -8.65 -10.44 -7.90
C ALA A 52 -7.53 -11.49 -7.76
N ILE A 53 -6.27 -11.11 -7.96
CA ILE A 53 -5.12 -12.02 -7.77
C ILE A 53 -5.04 -12.51 -6.32
N ILE A 54 -5.09 -11.58 -5.36
CA ILE A 54 -4.88 -11.88 -3.94
C ILE A 54 -5.99 -12.79 -3.38
N PHE A 55 -7.24 -12.57 -3.76
CA PHE A 55 -8.36 -13.37 -3.26
C PHE A 55 -8.52 -14.71 -3.98
N GLN A 56 -8.01 -14.86 -5.21
CA GLN A 56 -8.19 -16.08 -6.02
C GLN A 56 -6.95 -16.98 -6.04
N THR A 57 -5.78 -16.49 -5.62
CA THR A 57 -4.55 -17.29 -5.60
C THR A 57 -4.63 -18.44 -4.61
N THR A 58 -4.04 -19.58 -4.99
CA THR A 58 -3.83 -20.76 -4.14
C THR A 58 -2.36 -20.93 -3.75
N SER A 59 -1.48 -20.02 -4.16
CA SER A 59 -0.06 -20.07 -3.82
C SER A 59 0.16 -19.90 -2.32
N THR A 60 1.14 -20.64 -1.77
CA THR A 60 1.63 -20.49 -0.40
C THR A 60 2.91 -19.65 -0.35
N ASP A 61 3.40 -19.16 -1.49
CA ASP A 61 4.59 -18.32 -1.59
C ASP A 61 4.19 -16.83 -1.74
N PRO A 62 4.45 -15.99 -0.73
CA PRO A 62 4.09 -14.57 -0.80
C PRO A 62 4.90 -13.81 -1.85
N PHE A 63 6.10 -14.26 -2.21
CA PHE A 63 6.89 -13.62 -3.26
C PHE A 63 6.28 -13.86 -4.63
N ALA A 64 5.91 -15.11 -4.93
CA ALA A 64 5.23 -15.45 -6.19
C ALA A 64 3.91 -14.67 -6.37
N ILE A 65 3.11 -14.51 -5.31
CA ILE A 65 1.87 -13.72 -5.36
C ILE A 65 2.18 -12.24 -5.61
N ALA A 66 3.19 -11.70 -4.92
CA ALA A 66 3.59 -10.30 -5.08
C ALA A 66 4.12 -10.02 -6.49
N GLU A 67 4.95 -10.91 -7.04
CA GLU A 67 5.47 -10.84 -8.41
C GLU A 67 4.33 -10.86 -9.44
N GLN A 68 3.37 -11.77 -9.29
CA GLN A 68 2.19 -11.83 -10.17
C GLN A 68 1.40 -10.51 -10.16
N CYS A 69 1.21 -9.89 -9.00
CA CYS A 69 0.59 -8.56 -8.92
C CYS A 69 1.48 -7.46 -9.52
N MET A 70 2.80 -7.58 -9.38
CA MET A 70 3.76 -6.60 -9.86
C MET A 70 3.99 -6.63 -11.37
N ASP A 71 3.59 -7.71 -12.03
CA ASP A 71 3.63 -7.91 -13.49
C ASP A 71 2.39 -7.36 -14.21
N LEU A 72 1.41 -6.80 -13.48
CA LEU A 72 0.26 -6.13 -14.08
C LEU A 72 0.69 -4.89 -14.86
N ASP A 73 0.37 -4.81 -16.15
CA ASP A 73 0.66 -3.65 -17.01
C ASP A 73 0.08 -2.34 -16.47
N VAL A 74 -1.06 -2.42 -15.76
CA VAL A 74 -1.76 -1.28 -15.17
C VAL A 74 -1.16 -0.82 -13.83
N LEU A 75 -0.16 -1.53 -13.28
CA LEU A 75 0.49 -1.17 -12.03
C LEU A 75 1.57 -0.09 -12.30
N PRO A 76 1.41 1.14 -11.76
CA PRO A 76 2.47 2.13 -11.87
C PRO A 76 3.72 1.69 -11.10
N MET A 77 4.91 2.04 -11.60
CA MET A 77 6.18 1.77 -10.90
C MET A 77 6.24 2.37 -9.49
N LEU A 78 5.64 3.55 -9.31
CA LEU A 78 5.54 4.25 -8.02
C LEU A 78 4.06 4.42 -7.68
N GLY A 79 3.65 3.93 -6.51
CA GLY A 79 2.25 4.01 -6.12
C GLY A 79 1.94 3.25 -4.84
N CYS A 80 0.87 3.66 -4.16
CA CYS A 80 0.46 3.04 -2.91
C CYS A 80 -0.09 1.62 -3.08
N GLN A 81 -0.41 1.20 -4.31
CA GLN A 81 -0.81 -0.16 -4.67
C GLN A 81 0.18 -1.22 -4.15
N HIS A 82 1.49 -0.94 -4.17
CA HIS A 82 2.53 -1.82 -3.63
C HIS A 82 2.34 -2.15 -2.13
N THR A 83 1.68 -1.26 -1.40
CA THR A 83 1.32 -1.49 0.00
C THR A 83 0.31 -2.63 0.14
N TYR A 84 -0.69 -2.66 -0.74
CA TYR A 84 -1.72 -3.69 -0.78
C TYR A 84 -1.16 -5.02 -1.28
N ILE A 85 -0.28 -4.96 -2.28
CA ILE A 85 0.45 -6.14 -2.77
C ILE A 85 1.24 -6.78 -1.62
N ALA A 86 2.08 -6.02 -0.91
CA ALA A 86 2.90 -6.55 0.18
C ALA A 86 2.07 -7.18 1.30
N GLY A 87 1.03 -6.48 1.79
CA GLY A 87 0.19 -6.99 2.87
C GLY A 87 -0.68 -8.17 2.45
N GLY A 88 -1.33 -8.07 1.28
CA GLY A 88 -2.25 -9.09 0.81
C GLY A 88 -1.55 -10.35 0.30
N ALA A 89 -0.38 -10.24 -0.35
CA ALA A 89 0.41 -11.40 -0.72
C ALA A 89 0.86 -12.22 0.50
N LEU A 90 1.32 -11.54 1.56
CA LEU A 90 1.68 -12.20 2.81
C LEU A 90 0.48 -12.93 3.45
N MET A 91 -0.66 -12.23 3.58
CA MET A 91 -1.84 -12.82 4.23
C MET A 91 -2.47 -13.94 3.39
N ALA A 92 -2.50 -13.81 2.06
CA ALA A 92 -2.99 -14.85 1.16
C ALA A 92 -2.11 -16.11 1.23
N ALA A 93 -0.78 -15.95 1.21
CA ALA A 93 0.14 -17.07 1.36
C ALA A 93 -0.04 -17.81 2.68
N LEU A 94 -0.14 -17.08 3.80
CA LEU A 94 -0.38 -17.66 5.13
C LEU A 94 -1.75 -18.35 5.22
N LYS A 95 -2.79 -17.76 4.62
CA LYS A 95 -4.13 -18.36 4.53
C LYS A 95 -4.09 -19.69 3.79
N ASN A 96 -3.39 -19.73 2.65
CA ASN A 96 -3.30 -20.90 1.79
C ASN A 96 -2.40 -21.99 2.37
N GLU A 97 -1.38 -21.62 3.13
CA GLU A 97 -0.51 -22.56 3.84
C GLU A 97 -1.27 -23.32 4.94
N GLY A 98 -2.22 -22.67 5.60
CA GLY A 98 -3.25 -23.33 6.40
C GLY A 98 -2.88 -23.67 7.85
N THR A 99 -1.66 -23.36 8.32
CA THR A 99 -1.28 -23.49 9.73
C THR A 99 -2.07 -22.48 10.60
N LEU A 100 -2.44 -21.33 10.04
CA LEU A 100 -3.26 -20.32 10.68
C LEU A 100 -4.67 -20.32 10.10
N GLN A 101 -5.67 -20.18 10.97
CA GLN A 101 -7.07 -20.03 10.56
C GLN A 101 -7.31 -18.58 10.13
N LEU A 102 -7.00 -18.29 8.86
CA LEU A 102 -7.20 -16.98 8.24
C LEU A 102 -8.34 -17.04 7.22
N SER A 103 -8.99 -15.90 7.02
CA SER A 103 -10.09 -15.71 6.09
C SER A 103 -9.80 -14.57 5.11
N ASP A 104 -10.63 -14.45 4.07
CA ASP A 104 -10.58 -13.28 3.20
C ASP A 104 -10.90 -11.98 3.95
N ASP A 105 -11.69 -12.05 5.03
CA ASP A 105 -12.03 -10.88 5.84
C ASP A 105 -10.81 -10.35 6.60
N ASP A 106 -9.87 -11.22 6.98
CA ASP A 106 -8.59 -10.80 7.56
C ASP A 106 -7.74 -10.02 6.55
N ILE A 107 -7.73 -10.45 5.28
CA ILE A 107 -7.05 -9.73 4.20
C ILE A 107 -7.72 -8.36 3.96
N ARG A 108 -9.07 -8.33 3.90
CA ARG A 108 -9.84 -7.08 3.77
C ARG A 108 -9.57 -6.13 4.92
N GLU A 109 -9.42 -6.64 6.13
CA GLU A 109 -9.11 -5.84 7.32
C GLU A 109 -7.70 -5.21 7.23
N VAL A 110 -6.69 -5.92 6.70
CA VAL A 110 -5.38 -5.30 6.38
C VAL A 110 -5.57 -4.12 5.45
N PHE A 111 -6.29 -4.32 4.33
CA PHE A 111 -6.54 -3.26 3.36
C PHE A 111 -7.30 -2.08 3.97
N HIS A 112 -8.29 -2.37 4.82
CA HIS A 112 -9.06 -1.35 5.53
C HIS A 112 -8.20 -0.50 6.46
N ARG A 113 -7.30 -1.12 7.24
CA ARG A 113 -6.40 -0.42 8.17
C ARG A 113 -5.43 0.48 7.42
N THR A 114 -4.93 0.02 6.29
CA THR A 114 -3.85 0.72 5.58
C THR A 114 -4.33 1.79 4.61
N ARG A 115 -5.60 1.76 4.15
CA ARG A 115 -6.13 2.72 3.16
C ARG A 115 -6.02 4.20 3.55
N LYS A 116 -5.93 4.51 4.86
CA LYS A 116 -5.77 5.88 5.39
C LYS A 116 -4.31 6.27 5.63
N GLN A 117 -3.37 5.41 5.32
CA GLN A 117 -1.94 5.60 5.63
C GLN A 117 -1.07 5.45 4.37
N ALA A 118 -1.57 4.76 3.34
CA ALA A 118 -0.88 4.57 2.06
C ALA A 118 -1.32 5.62 1.02
N HIS A 119 -0.87 6.86 1.19
CA HIS A 119 -1.10 7.95 0.24
C HIS A 119 0.10 8.15 -0.70
N GLY A 120 -0.15 8.50 -1.96
CA GLY A 120 0.89 8.72 -2.96
C GLY A 120 1.91 9.78 -2.53
N GLY A 121 3.21 9.48 -2.68
CA GLY A 121 4.31 10.42 -2.36
C GLY A 121 4.53 10.72 -0.87
N TYR A 122 3.65 10.26 0.02
CA TYR A 122 3.64 10.65 1.42
C TYR A 122 4.84 10.14 2.23
N CYS A 123 5.42 9.03 1.80
CA CYS A 123 6.64 8.47 2.39
C CYS A 123 7.84 9.43 2.34
N GLY A 124 7.98 10.22 1.26
CA GLY A 124 9.04 11.23 1.14
C GLY A 124 8.80 12.46 2.01
N LEU A 125 7.54 12.71 2.40
CA LEU A 125 7.14 13.84 3.24
C LEU A 125 7.14 13.51 4.73
N THR A 126 6.91 12.25 5.09
CA THR A 126 6.71 11.80 6.48
C THR A 126 7.70 10.74 6.95
N GLY A 127 8.56 10.24 6.06
CA GLY A 127 9.55 9.20 6.38
C GLY A 127 8.95 7.79 6.58
N THR A 128 7.65 7.61 6.38
CA THR A 128 6.97 6.32 6.59
C THR A 128 6.36 5.81 5.28
N CYS A 129 6.92 4.73 4.74
CA CYS A 129 6.35 4.02 3.59
C CYS A 129 5.09 3.26 4.01
N GLY A 130 4.05 3.22 3.14
CA GLY A 130 2.81 2.49 3.39
C GLY A 130 2.98 0.99 3.63
N ILE A 131 4.04 0.37 3.12
CA ILE A 131 4.38 -1.04 3.39
C ILE A 131 4.58 -1.28 4.89
N ALA A 132 5.14 -0.30 5.62
CA ALA A 132 5.38 -0.42 7.05
C ALA A 132 4.08 -0.64 7.85
N PRO A 133 3.05 0.23 7.76
CA PRO A 133 1.77 -0.05 8.40
C PRO A 133 1.00 -1.22 7.80
N ALA A 134 1.19 -1.60 6.52
CA ALA A 134 0.57 -2.84 5.99
C ALA A 134 1.09 -4.08 6.71
N LEU A 135 2.41 -4.25 6.82
CA LEU A 135 3.00 -5.40 7.52
C LEU A 135 2.73 -5.34 9.04
N GLY A 136 2.64 -4.13 9.60
CA GLY A 136 2.13 -3.93 10.95
C GLY A 136 0.68 -4.41 11.12
N ALA A 137 -0.20 -4.10 10.17
CA ALA A 137 -1.58 -4.56 10.17
C ALA A 137 -1.68 -6.10 10.06
N CYS A 138 -0.87 -6.73 9.20
CA CYS A 138 -0.75 -8.19 9.13
C CYS A 138 -0.37 -8.76 10.50
N MET A 139 0.73 -8.29 11.11
CA MET A 139 1.17 -8.75 12.43
C MET A 139 0.11 -8.55 13.50
N ALA A 140 -0.60 -7.42 13.45
CA ALA A 140 -1.65 -7.14 14.41
C ALA A 140 -2.83 -8.11 14.31
N ILE A 141 -3.23 -8.50 13.09
CA ILE A 141 -4.25 -9.53 12.88
C ILE A 141 -3.75 -10.89 13.38
N LEU A 142 -2.53 -11.27 12.98
CA LEU A 142 -1.94 -12.58 13.34
C LEU A 142 -1.77 -12.78 14.84
N THR A 143 -1.54 -11.70 15.59
CA THR A 143 -1.27 -11.75 17.04
C THR A 143 -2.44 -11.29 17.90
N GLY A 144 -3.51 -10.76 17.31
CA GLY A 144 -4.59 -10.11 18.06
C GLY A 144 -4.19 -8.77 18.71
N SER A 145 -3.13 -8.13 18.20
CA SER A 145 -2.65 -6.84 18.69
C SER A 145 -3.71 -5.75 18.54
N LYS A 146 -3.87 -4.97 19.60
CA LYS A 146 -4.72 -3.79 19.65
C LYS A 146 -4.19 -2.81 20.69
N CYS A 147 -4.67 -1.57 20.64
CA CYS A 147 -4.31 -0.55 21.62
C CYS A 147 -4.49 -1.08 23.05
N GLY A 148 -3.42 -1.00 23.84
CA GLY A 148 -3.41 -1.43 25.25
C GLY A 148 -3.04 -2.89 25.48
N THR A 149 -2.72 -3.67 24.44
CA THR A 149 -2.06 -4.98 24.60
C THR A 149 -0.57 -4.76 24.88
N ASP A 150 0.02 -5.56 25.77
CA ASP A 150 1.44 -5.40 26.15
C ASP A 150 2.37 -6.01 25.09
N LYS A 151 2.39 -7.35 25.02
CA LYS A 151 3.34 -8.09 24.19
C LYS A 151 3.04 -7.95 22.70
N GLU A 152 1.78 -8.02 22.30
CA GLU A 152 1.33 -8.04 20.91
C GLU A 152 1.55 -6.68 20.24
N GLN A 153 1.22 -5.58 20.95
CA GLN A 153 1.47 -4.23 20.47
C GLN A 153 2.98 -3.97 20.33
N ARG A 154 3.79 -4.37 21.32
CA ARG A 154 5.24 -4.26 21.23
C ARG A 154 5.80 -5.05 20.04
N LEU A 155 5.34 -6.29 19.83
CA LEU A 155 5.77 -7.11 18.67
C LEU A 155 5.40 -6.47 17.34
N THR A 156 4.20 -5.90 17.24
CA THR A 156 3.74 -5.18 16.05
C THR A 156 4.63 -3.99 15.75
N MET A 157 4.91 -3.15 16.75
CA MET A 157 5.75 -1.96 16.59
C MET A 157 7.23 -2.31 16.32
N GLU A 158 7.74 -3.38 16.91
CA GLU A 158 9.10 -3.87 16.65
C GLU A 158 9.24 -4.38 15.21
N LEU A 159 8.26 -5.15 14.71
CA LEU A 159 8.23 -5.56 13.31
C LEU A 159 8.27 -4.34 12.38
N VAL A 160 7.38 -3.37 12.62
CA VAL A 160 7.30 -2.14 11.81
C VAL A 160 8.64 -1.40 11.81
N SER A 161 9.31 -1.30 12.97
CA SER A 161 10.63 -0.67 13.09
C SER A 161 11.68 -1.37 12.23
N ARG A 162 11.68 -2.70 12.21
CA ARG A 162 12.58 -3.51 11.37
C ARG A 162 12.26 -3.37 9.88
N VAL A 163 10.97 -3.33 9.52
CA VAL A 163 10.52 -3.10 8.14
C VAL A 163 10.98 -1.73 7.65
N VAL A 164 10.76 -0.68 8.44
CA VAL A 164 11.24 0.67 8.10
C VAL A 164 12.76 0.66 7.91
N ARG A 165 13.51 0.02 8.81
CA ARG A 165 14.97 -0.10 8.66
C ARG A 165 15.36 -0.82 7.37
N ALA A 166 14.67 -1.89 7.00
CA ALA A 166 14.92 -2.61 5.74
C ALA A 166 14.64 -1.71 4.53
N ILE A 167 13.49 -1.05 4.51
CA ILE A 167 13.11 -0.09 3.46
C ILE A 167 14.16 1.01 3.34
N THR A 168 14.63 1.60 4.45
CA THR A 168 15.65 2.68 4.39
C THR A 168 16.99 2.25 3.79
N LYS A 169 17.34 0.97 3.80
CA LYS A 169 18.57 0.46 3.18
C LYS A 169 18.45 0.31 1.67
N LEU A 170 17.23 0.19 1.16
CA LEU A 170 16.91 0.04 -0.26
C LEU A 170 16.40 1.34 -0.89
N THR A 171 15.91 2.26 -0.07
CA THR A 171 15.29 3.50 -0.55
C THR A 171 16.36 4.45 -1.11
N GLY A 172 16.15 4.88 -2.36
CA GLY A 172 16.88 5.97 -3.01
C GLY A 172 15.90 7.10 -3.39
N PRO A 173 15.56 7.27 -4.69
CA PRO A 173 14.52 8.23 -5.10
C PRO A 173 13.11 7.81 -4.69
N SER A 174 12.87 6.53 -4.41
CA SER A 174 11.58 5.97 -4.02
C SER A 174 11.73 4.64 -3.25
N CYS A 175 10.64 4.18 -2.62
CA CYS A 175 10.60 2.96 -1.79
C CYS A 175 9.69 1.82 -2.32
N CYS A 176 8.94 2.02 -3.40
CA CYS A 176 7.94 1.07 -3.90
C CYS A 176 8.58 -0.11 -4.67
N LYS A 177 9.06 0.16 -5.90
CA LYS A 177 10.03 -0.67 -6.63
C LYS A 177 11.35 0.11 -6.63
N ALA A 178 12.29 -0.32 -5.79
CA ALA A 178 13.61 0.31 -5.72
C ALA A 178 14.37 0.04 -7.04
N TYR A 179 15.08 1.06 -7.53
CA TYR A 179 15.93 1.01 -8.73
C TYR A 179 17.21 0.21 -8.50
#